data_AF-A0A0E9MB48-F1
#
_entry.id   AF-A0A0E9MB48-F1
#
_cell.length_a   1.000
_cell.length_b   1.000
_cell.length_c   1.000
_cell.angle_alpha   90.00
_cell.angle_beta   90.00
_cell.angle_gamma   90.00
#
_symmetry.space_group_name_H-M   'P 1'
#
loop_
_entity.id
_entity.type
_entity.pdbx_description
1 polymer ?
#
loop_
_entity_poly.entity_id
_entity_poly.type
_entity_poly.pdbx_seq_one_letter_code
_entity_poly.pdbx_strand_id
1 'polypeptide(L)' 'MYGFPKSELGNIREDEEEQFKKMAKHVLSLTDAQLSELVANGQFEEVAKDGQEISQ' A
#
# COMPACT_ATOMS: atom_id res chain seq x y z
N MET A 1 2.72 -27.22 14.05
CA MET A 1 2.18 -25.85 14.04
C MET A 1 3.30 -24.96 14.57
N TYR A 2 4.02 -24.24 13.69
CA TYR A 2 5.17 -23.42 14.08
C TYR A 2 4.62 -22.09 14.59
N GLY A 3 4.54 -21.95 15.92
CA GLY A 3 4.05 -20.75 16.59
C GLY A 3 5.19 -19.80 16.87
N PHE A 4 5.52 -18.94 15.90
CA PHE A 4 6.30 -17.74 16.21
C PHE A 4 5.37 -16.70 16.82
N PRO A 5 5.76 -15.99 17.90
CA PRO A 5 4.98 -14.89 18.42
C PRO A 5 4.76 -13.86 17.31
N LYS A 6 3.51 -13.50 17.02
CA LYS A 6 3.17 -12.42 16.08
C LYS A 6 3.89 -11.09 16.40
N SER A 7 4.30 -10.92 17.65
CA SER A 7 5.02 -9.76 18.18
C SER A 7 6.49 -9.68 17.76
N GLU A 8 7.09 -10.79 17.33
CA GLU A 8 8.51 -10.88 16.94
C GLU A 8 8.70 -10.73 15.43
N LEU A 9 7.60 -10.75 14.66
CA LEU A 9 7.60 -10.48 13.22
C LEU A 9 7.20 -9.02 13.01
N GLY A 10 8.06 -8.24 12.37
CA GLY A 10 7.69 -6.90 11.89
C GLY A 10 6.49 -6.97 10.93
N ASN A 11 5.77 -5.85 10.79
CA ASN A 11 4.62 -5.78 9.88
C ASN A 11 4.97 -6.14 8.43
N ILE A 12 6.21 -5.88 8.02
CA ILE A 12 6.80 -6.22 6.73
C ILE A 12 8.25 -6.66 6.93
N ARG A 13 8.76 -7.47 6.01
CA ARG A 13 10.16 -7.90 5.95
C ARG A 13 11.05 -6.79 5.39
N GLU A 14 12.36 -6.88 5.59
CA GLU A 14 13.30 -5.84 5.12
C GLU A 14 13.26 -5.64 3.60
N ASP A 15 13.12 -6.72 2.82
CA ASP A 15 13.01 -6.68 1.37
C ASP A 15 11.68 -6.06 0.91
N GLU A 16 10.59 -6.37 1.62
CA GLU A 16 9.28 -5.74 1.42
C GLU A 16 9.33 -4.24 1.75
N GLU A 17 10.04 -3.85 2.81
CA GLU A 17 10.25 -2.45 3.19
C GLU A 17 11.03 -1.67 2.12
N GLU A 18 12.11 -2.24 1.58
CA GLU A 18 12.86 -1.61 0.50
C GLU A 18 12.01 -1.40 -0.76
N GLN A 19 11.23 -2.41 -1.13
CA GLN A 19 10.32 -2.31 -2.28
C GLN A 19 9.21 -1.30 -2.03
N PHE A 20 8.63 -1.29 -0.83
CA PHE A 20 7.62 -0.32 -0.41
C PHE A 20 8.17 1.11 -0.52
N LYS A 21 9.38 1.36 -0.01
CA LYS A 21 10.04 2.68 -0.11
C LYS A 21 10.29 3.09 -1.56
N LYS A 22 10.69 2.17 -2.44
CA LYS A 22 10.87 2.46 -3.87
C LYS A 22 9.54 2.88 -4.51
N MET A 23 8.48 2.13 -4.26
CA MET A 23 7.14 2.43 -4.79
C MET A 23 6.57 3.73 -4.23
N ALA A 24 6.76 4.00 -2.93
CA ALA A 24 6.30 5.23 -2.29
C ALA A 24 6.88 6.48 -2.98
N LYS A 25 8.16 6.45 -3.39
CA LYS A 25 8.76 7.56 -4.15
C LYS A 25 8.02 7.81 -5.48
N HIS A 26 7.61 6.75 -6.17
CA HIS A 26 6.87 6.89 -7.42
C HIS A 26 5.47 7.45 -7.19
N VAL A 27 4.73 6.91 -6.22
CA VAL A 27 3.35 7.32 -5.94
C VAL A 27 3.28 8.75 -5.38
N LEU A 28 4.16 9.10 -4.44
CA LEU A 28 4.19 10.44 -3.81
C LEU A 28 4.72 11.55 -4.75
N SER A 29 5.33 11.19 -5.87
CA SER A 29 5.79 12.17 -6.89
C SER A 29 4.73 12.49 -7.93
N LEU A 30 3.59 11.79 -7.92
CA LEU A 30 2.50 12.03 -8.88
C LEU A 30 1.82 13.36 -8.59
N THR A 31 1.43 14.06 -9.65
CA THR A 31 0.57 15.23 -9.57
C THR A 31 -0.90 14.83 -9.44
N ASP A 32 -1.75 15.73 -8.96
CA ASP A 32 -3.20 15.49 -8.84
C ASP A 32 -3.85 15.07 -10.16
N ALA A 33 -3.42 15.64 -11.28
CA ALA A 33 -3.91 15.28 -12.61
C ALA A 33 -3.56 13.82 -12.97
N GLN A 34 -2.35 13.38 -12.65
CA GLN A 34 -1.91 12.01 -12.91
C GLN A 34 -2.60 11.01 -11.98
N LEU A 35 -2.82 11.37 -10.72
CA LEU A 35 -3.61 10.55 -9.79
C LEU A 35 -5.05 10.38 -10.30
N SER A 36 -5.67 11.45 -10.79
CA SER A 36 -7.01 11.41 -11.38
C SER A 36 -7.09 10.47 -12.60
N GLU A 37 -6.09 10.50 -13.48
CA GLU A 37 -6.00 9.55 -14.60
C GLU A 37 -5.87 8.09 -14.13
N LEU A 38 -5.05 7.82 -13.11
CA LEU A 38 -4.89 6.48 -12.55
C LEU A 38 -6.18 5.95 -11.89
N VAL A 39 -6.93 6.83 -11.24
CA VAL A 39 -8.26 6.49 -10.69
C VAL A 39 -9.25 6.23 -11.82
N ALA A 40 -9.28 7.08 -12.85
CA ALA A 40 -10.16 6.88 -14.01
C ALA A 40 -9.85 5.57 -14.76
N ASN A 41 -8.58 5.16 -14.79
CA ASN A 41 -8.14 3.88 -15.38
C ASN A 41 -8.39 2.67 -14.46
N GLY A 42 -8.97 2.86 -13.27
CA GLY A 42 -9.26 1.79 -12.30
C GLY A 42 -8.01 1.19 -11.65
N GLN A 43 -6.87 1.85 -11.77
CA GLN A 43 -5.62 1.39 -11.15
C GLN A 43 -5.53 1.82 -9.69
N PHE A 44 -6.16 2.95 -9.35
CA PHE A 44 -6.23 3.53 -8.02
C PHE A 44 -7.70 3.72 -7.63
N GLU A 45 -8.00 3.64 -6.34
CA GLU A 45 -9.33 3.86 -5.80
C GLU A 45 -9.23 4.78 -4.59
N GLU A 46 -10.13 5.77 -4.51
CA GLU A 46 -10.23 6.63 -3.34
C GLU A 46 -11.02 5.93 -2.23
N VAL A 47 -10.38 5.71 -1.09
CA VAL A 47 -11.02 5.08 0.06
C VAL A 47 -11.58 6.16 1.00
N ALA A 48 -12.90 6.36 0.95
CA ALA A 48 -13.58 7.41 1.72
C ALA A 48 -13.71 7.14 3.24
N LYS A 49 -13.24 5.98 3.73
CA LYS A 49 -13.35 5.59 5.15
C LYS A 49 -12.07 4.93 5.64
N ASP A 50 -11.48 5.50 6.69
CA ASP A 50 -10.43 4.84 7.45
C ASP A 50 -10.98 3.54 8.09
N GLY A 51 -10.47 2.39 7.65
CA GLY A 51 -10.69 1.10 8.34
C GLY A 51 -11.85 0.23 7.88
N GLN A 52 -12.43 0.42 6.68
CA GLN A 52 -13.24 -0.64 6.07
C GLN A 52 -12.34 -1.67 5.39
N GLU A 53 -12.39 -2.92 5.86
CA GLU A 53 -11.81 -4.05 5.14
C GLU A 53 -12.43 -4.12 3.74
N ILE A 54 -11.61 -3.88 2.73
CA ILE A 54 -11.93 -4.20 1.35
C ILE A 54 -12.06 -5.74 1.24
N SER A 55 -13.29 -6.25 1.24
CA SER A 55 -13.52 -7.66 0.90
C SER A 55 -13.23 -7.85 -0.59
N GLN A 56 -12.19 -8.63 -0.88
CA GLN A 56 -11.93 -9.21 -2.20
C GLN A 56 -12.68 -10.52 -2.38
#